data_AF-A0AAU5SXQ6-F1
#
_entry.id   AF-A0AAU5SXQ6-F1
#
_cell.length_a   1.000
_cell.length_b   1.000
_cell.length_c   1.000
_cell.angle_alpha   90.00
_cell.angle_beta   90.00
_cell.angle_gamma   90.00
#
_symmetry.space_group_name_H-M   'P 1'
#
loop_
_entity.id
_entity.type
_entity.pdbx_description
1 polymer ?
#
loop_
_entity_poly.entity_id
_entity_poly.type
_entity_poly.pdbx_seq_one_letter_code
_entity_poly.pdbx_strand_id
1 'polypeptide(L)'
;MTDLPRTVCLLHWHGEPPYGLTVLGVPADRLHEAEEAAGTALAGLHLPASWQDAEPGLRRSVVAACRPVPAARLWHVTDDRPGTGPGRARRDCLRAFADEWPGAEPVADQDRLPGLDALLRLTALVCRMPPEVWLGAEEDLLDIYDTYTVGGL
;
A
#
# COMPACT_ATOMS: atom_id res chain seq x y z
N MET A 1 28.82 8.70 -3.15
CA MET A 1 27.43 8.46 -3.57
C MET A 1 27.06 7.09 -3.04
N THR A 2 26.28 7.06 -1.97
CA THR A 2 25.68 5.83 -1.47
C THR A 2 24.67 5.37 -2.51
N ASP A 3 24.91 4.20 -3.09
CA ASP A 3 23.96 3.56 -4.01
C ASP A 3 22.71 3.27 -3.19
N LEU A 4 21.58 3.91 -3.52
CA LEU A 4 20.33 3.59 -2.84
C LEU A 4 19.98 2.15 -3.24
N PRO A 5 19.61 1.28 -2.28
CA PRO A 5 19.24 -0.09 -2.60
C PRO A 5 18.12 -0.07 -3.63
N ARG A 6 18.23 -0.93 -4.64
CA ARG A 6 17.23 -1.07 -5.71
C ARG A 6 15.89 -1.40 -5.07
N THR A 7 14.85 -0.62 -5.37
CA THR A 7 13.49 -0.87 -4.91
C THR A 7 12.69 -1.58 -5.99
N VAL A 8 12.03 -2.67 -5.63
CA VAL A 8 10.98 -3.29 -6.45
C VAL A 8 9.62 -2.86 -5.93
N CYS A 9 8.60 -2.89 -6.78
CA CYS A 9 7.25 -2.51 -6.37
C CYS A 9 6.20 -3.58 -6.63
N LEU A 10 5.22 -3.60 -5.73
CA LEU A 10 3.97 -4.34 -5.88
C LEU A 10 2.84 -3.35 -6.16
N LEU A 11 1.89 -3.73 -7.01
CA LEU A 11 0.82 -2.85 -7.47
C LEU A 11 -0.54 -3.45 -7.13
N HIS A 12 -1.45 -2.60 -6.64
CA HIS A 12 -2.83 -2.97 -6.40
C HIS A 12 -3.77 -1.95 -7.04
N TRP A 13 -4.58 -2.46 -7.97
CA TRP A 13 -5.61 -1.68 -8.65
C TRP A 13 -6.96 -1.85 -7.95
N HIS A 14 -7.55 -0.74 -7.52
CA HIS A 14 -8.93 -0.68 -7.06
C HIS A 14 -9.85 -0.35 -8.23
N GLY A 15 -10.62 -1.36 -8.67
CA GLY A 15 -11.46 -1.30 -9.87
C GLY A 15 -12.86 -0.70 -9.69
N GLU A 16 -13.14 -0.08 -8.55
CA GLU A 16 -14.42 0.54 -8.23
C GLU A 16 -14.24 2.03 -7.95
N PRO A 17 -15.22 2.89 -8.24
CA PRO A 17 -15.15 4.31 -7.89
C PRO A 17 -15.11 4.54 -6.36
N PRO A 18 -14.26 5.47 -5.88
CA PRO A 18 -13.27 6.19 -6.66
C PRO A 18 -12.11 5.26 -7.03
N TYR A 19 -11.73 5.22 -8.31
CA TYR A 19 -10.73 4.27 -8.80
C TYR A 19 -9.37 4.60 -8.19
N GLY A 20 -8.49 3.61 -8.01
CA GLY A 20 -7.19 3.92 -7.40
C GLY A 20 -6.09 2.92 -7.68
N LEU A 21 -4.86 3.39 -7.54
CA LEU A 21 -3.66 2.57 -7.62
C LEU A 21 -2.85 2.76 -6.35
N THR A 22 -2.58 1.67 -5.64
CA THR A 22 -1.66 1.61 -4.51
C THR A 22 -0.39 0.89 -4.95
N VAL A 23 0.76 1.45 -4.60
CA VAL A 23 2.08 0.93 -4.92
C VAL A 23 2.91 0.82 -3.66
N LEU A 24 3.39 -0.39 -3.37
CA LEU A 24 4.26 -0.69 -2.24
C LEU A 24 5.68 -0.90 -2.75
N GLY A 25 6.63 -0.12 -2.24
CA GLY A 25 8.05 -0.23 -2.52
C GLY A 25 8.79 -1.01 -1.44
N VAL A 26 9.50 -2.06 -1.85
CA VAL A 26 10.30 -2.93 -0.98
C VAL A 26 11.75 -2.96 -1.48
N PRO A 27 12.77 -2.87 -0.60
CA PRO A 27 14.15 -3.10 -1.00
C PRO A 27 14.30 -4.49 -1.63
N ALA A 28 14.87 -4.57 -2.82
CA ALA A 28 14.93 -5.80 -3.61
C ALA A 28 15.69 -6.93 -2.88
N ASP A 29 16.70 -6.57 -2.09
CA ASP A 29 17.50 -7.47 -1.26
C ASP A 29 16.76 -7.97 0.00
N ARG A 30 15.65 -7.33 0.39
CA ARG A 30 14.81 -7.69 1.53
C ARG A 30 13.43 -8.23 1.14
N LEU A 31 13.17 -8.46 -0.14
CA LEU A 31 11.86 -8.88 -0.63
C LEU A 31 11.35 -10.16 0.06
N HIS A 32 12.21 -11.16 0.23
CA HIS A 32 11.85 -12.42 0.87
C HIS A 32 11.57 -12.25 2.37
N GLU A 33 12.41 -11.49 3.07
CA GLU A 33 12.21 -11.14 4.48
C GLU A 33 10.88 -10.40 4.67
N ALA A 34 10.58 -9.45 3.78
CA ALA A 34 9.34 -8.68 3.83
C ALA A 34 8.11 -9.54 3.57
N GLU A 35 8.20 -10.51 2.66
CA GLU A 35 7.15 -11.49 2.44
C GLU A 35 6.90 -12.36 3.68
N GLU A 36 7.94 -12.93 4.28
CA GLU A 36 7.79 -13.75 5.48
C GLU A 36 7.25 -12.94 6.67
N ALA A 37 7.75 -11.72 6.86
CA ALA A 37 7.29 -10.83 7.91
C ALA A 37 5.83 -10.43 7.71
N ALA A 38 5.42 -10.06 6.50
CA ALA A 38 4.03 -9.68 6.20
C ALA A 38 3.08 -10.89 6.33
N GLY A 39 3.50 -12.05 5.84
CA GLY A 39 2.76 -13.30 6.01
C GLY A 39 2.55 -13.65 7.48
N THR A 40 3.59 -13.51 8.30
CA THR A 40 3.51 -13.75 9.75
C THR A 40 2.63 -12.72 10.45
N ALA A 41 2.80 -11.43 10.11
CA ALA A 41 2.07 -10.33 10.73
C ALA A 41 0.56 -10.44 10.53
N LEU A 42 0.15 -10.89 9.34
CA LEU A 42 -1.27 -10.96 8.96
C LEU A 42 -1.87 -12.36 9.13
N ALA A 43 -1.05 -13.36 9.51
CA ALA A 43 -1.53 -14.72 9.74
C ALA A 43 -2.59 -14.77 10.84
N GLY A 44 -3.78 -15.26 10.49
CA GLY A 44 -4.89 -15.43 11.43
C GLY A 44 -5.60 -14.13 11.83
N LEU A 45 -5.20 -12.98 11.27
CA LEU A 45 -5.93 -11.72 11.47
C LEU A 45 -7.16 -11.66 10.57
N HIS A 46 -8.29 -11.30 11.15
CA HIS A 46 -9.49 -10.93 10.39
C HIS A 46 -9.35 -9.47 9.97
N LEU A 47 -8.94 -9.24 8.73
CA LEU A 47 -8.78 -7.89 8.21
C LEU A 47 -10.14 -7.19 8.15
N PRO A 48 -10.21 -5.92 8.59
CA PRO A 48 -11.47 -5.19 8.57
C PRO A 48 -11.91 -4.89 7.12
N ALA A 49 -13.21 -4.78 6.90
CA ALA A 49 -13.75 -4.30 5.62
C ALA A 49 -13.61 -2.77 5.45
N SER A 50 -13.43 -2.06 6.57
CA SER A 50 -13.26 -0.61 6.67
C SER A 50 -12.24 -0.32 7.77
N TRP A 51 -11.15 0.38 7.46
CA TRP A 51 -10.18 0.79 8.49
C TRP A 51 -10.75 1.88 9.41
N GLN A 52 -11.62 2.74 8.86
CA GLN A 52 -12.31 3.77 9.62
C GLN A 52 -13.20 3.17 10.71
N ASP A 53 -13.95 2.12 10.36
CA ASP A 53 -14.91 1.47 11.27
C ASP A 53 -14.31 0.33 12.09
N ALA A 54 -13.04 0.00 11.88
CA ALA A 54 -12.34 -1.02 12.65
C ALA A 54 -12.21 -0.59 14.12
N GLU A 55 -12.38 -1.55 15.04
CA GLU A 55 -12.16 -1.28 16.46
C GLU A 55 -10.72 -0.79 16.70
N PRO A 56 -10.52 0.24 17.56
CA PRO A 56 -9.18 0.75 17.86
C PRO A 56 -8.20 -0.31 18.38
N GLY A 57 -8.71 -1.34 19.08
CA GLY A 57 -7.90 -2.48 19.51
C GLY A 57 -7.35 -3.28 18.33
N LEU A 58 -8.20 -3.57 17.34
CA LEU A 58 -7.81 -4.27 16.12
C LEU A 58 -6.79 -3.46 15.31
N ARG A 59 -7.02 -2.15 15.13
CA ARG A 59 -6.07 -1.27 14.43
C ARG A 59 -4.68 -1.33 15.07
N ARG A 60 -4.61 -1.14 16.40
CA ARG A 60 -3.33 -1.20 17.13
C ARG A 60 -2.64 -2.55 17.00
N SER A 61 -3.39 -3.65 17.09
CA SER A 61 -2.82 -4.99 16.92
C SER A 61 -2.25 -5.20 15.52
N VAL A 62 -2.96 -4.76 14.48
CA VAL A 62 -2.52 -4.88 13.09
C VAL A 62 -1.29 -4.00 12.83
N VAL A 63 -1.30 -2.73 13.25
CA VAL A 63 -0.16 -1.80 13.10
C VAL A 63 1.07 -2.35 13.83
N ALA A 64 0.92 -2.79 15.08
CA ALA A 64 2.02 -3.39 15.83
C ALA A 64 2.59 -4.63 15.15
N ALA A 65 1.73 -5.48 14.58
CA ALA A 65 2.16 -6.67 13.85
C ALA A 65 2.88 -6.34 12.54
N CYS A 66 2.46 -5.28 11.82
CA CYS A 66 3.03 -4.91 10.52
C CYS A 66 4.30 -4.05 10.64
N ARG A 67 4.54 -3.39 11.78
CA ARG A 67 5.70 -2.50 11.99
C ARG A 67 7.07 -3.13 11.69
N PRO A 68 7.32 -4.43 11.93
CA PRO A 68 8.59 -5.07 11.58
C PRO A 68 8.77 -5.35 10.07
N VAL A 69 7.73 -5.21 9.25
CA VAL A 69 7.81 -5.52 7.82
C VAL A 69 8.72 -4.49 7.12
N PRO A 70 9.77 -4.92 6.40
CA PRO A 70 10.64 -4.04 5.61
C PRO A 70 9.91 -3.40 4.42
N ALA A 71 9.12 -2.37 4.68
CA ALA A 71 8.39 -1.61 3.67
C ALA A 71 8.88 -0.16 3.61
N ALA A 72 9.66 0.16 2.57
CA ALA A 72 10.38 1.43 2.52
C ALA A 72 9.50 2.60 2.04
N ARG A 73 8.59 2.35 1.10
CA ARG A 73 7.84 3.42 0.44
C ARG A 73 6.42 3.00 0.10
N LEU A 74 5.48 3.94 0.25
CA LEU A 74 4.11 3.81 -0.22
C LEU A 74 3.77 4.97 -1.16
N TRP A 75 3.05 4.66 -2.24
CA TRP A 75 2.38 5.67 -3.04
C TRP A 75 0.96 5.22 -3.39
N HIS A 76 -0.01 6.11 -3.18
CA HIS A 76 -1.39 5.88 -3.53
C HIS A 76 -1.94 7.09 -4.29
N VAL A 77 -2.63 6.81 -5.40
CA VAL A 77 -3.40 7.83 -6.12
C VAL A 77 -4.81 7.35 -6.40
N THR A 78 -5.76 8.26 -6.20
CA THR A 78 -7.17 8.07 -6.54
C THR A 78 -7.55 8.87 -7.80
N ASP A 79 -8.42 8.33 -8.64
CA ASP A 79 -9.11 9.02 -9.72
C ASP A 79 -10.61 9.09 -9.39
N ASP A 80 -11.05 10.25 -8.90
CA ASP A 80 -12.44 10.55 -8.53
C ASP A 80 -13.17 11.39 -9.59
N ARG A 81 -12.53 11.64 -10.74
CA ARG A 81 -13.04 12.54 -11.77
C ARG A 81 -14.35 11.98 -12.36
N PRO A 82 -15.46 12.73 -12.31
CA PRO A 82 -16.77 12.25 -12.76
C PRO A 82 -16.76 11.75 -14.21
N GLY A 83 -17.42 10.61 -14.45
CA GLY A 83 -17.58 10.04 -15.79
C GLY A 83 -16.32 9.36 -16.36
N THR A 84 -15.23 9.28 -15.61
CA THR A 84 -14.06 8.49 -16.02
C THR A 84 -14.38 7.00 -15.92
N GLY A 85 -14.14 6.25 -17.00
CA GLY A 85 -14.26 4.78 -16.98
C GLY A 85 -13.01 4.09 -16.41
N PRO A 86 -13.11 2.83 -15.96
CA PRO A 86 -12.04 2.13 -15.25
C PRO A 86 -10.75 2.00 -16.07
N GLY A 87 -10.88 1.79 -17.38
CA GLY A 87 -9.72 1.68 -18.27
C GLY A 87 -8.97 3.00 -18.47
N ARG A 88 -9.66 4.14 -18.40
CA ARG A 88 -9.02 5.46 -18.46
C ARG A 88 -8.35 5.78 -17.13
N ALA A 89 -9.07 5.59 -16.01
CA ALA A 89 -8.52 5.79 -14.67
C ALA A 89 -7.24 4.96 -14.47
N ARG A 90 -7.26 3.66 -14.81
CA ARG A 90 -6.08 2.80 -14.68
C ARG A 90 -4.87 3.31 -15.47
N ARG A 91 -5.07 3.80 -16.69
CA ARG A 91 -3.98 4.36 -17.50
C ARG A 91 -3.43 5.65 -16.91
N ASP A 92 -4.31 6.52 -16.42
CA ASP A 92 -3.91 7.81 -15.86
C ASP A 92 -3.18 7.60 -14.52
N CYS A 93 -3.65 6.71 -13.65
CA CYS A 93 -2.95 6.30 -12.42
C CYS A 93 -1.57 5.67 -12.71
N LEU A 94 -1.47 4.78 -13.71
CA LEU A 94 -0.19 4.17 -14.10
C LEU A 94 0.79 5.21 -14.68
N ARG A 95 0.29 6.24 -15.36
CA ARG A 95 1.12 7.34 -15.85
C ARG A 95 1.65 8.17 -14.68
N ALA A 96 0.78 8.56 -13.75
CA ALA A 96 1.19 9.29 -12.56
C ALA A 96 2.21 8.50 -11.72
N PHE A 97 2.04 7.17 -11.63
CA PHE A 97 3.02 6.29 -10.99
C PHE A 97 4.40 6.36 -11.68
N ALA A 98 4.43 6.25 -13.01
CA ALA A 98 5.69 6.29 -13.77
C ALA A 98 6.42 7.64 -13.64
N ASP A 99 5.67 8.74 -13.50
CA ASP A 99 6.22 10.09 -13.30
C ASP A 99 6.77 10.25 -11.87
N GLU A 100 6.07 9.71 -10.86
CA GLU A 100 6.43 9.84 -9.44
C GLU A 100 7.59 8.93 -9.05
N TRP A 101 7.63 7.69 -9.57
CA TRP A 101 8.65 6.68 -9.24
C TRP A 101 9.40 6.22 -10.50
N PRO A 102 10.24 7.09 -11.10
CA PRO A 102 10.98 6.75 -12.30
C PRO A 102 11.94 5.58 -12.03
N GLY A 103 11.82 4.52 -12.83
CA GLY A 103 12.67 3.33 -12.72
C GLY A 103 12.26 2.32 -11.65
N ALA A 104 11.10 2.51 -10.99
CA ALA A 104 10.54 1.45 -10.16
C ALA A 104 10.13 0.26 -11.02
N GLU A 105 10.56 -0.93 -10.62
CA GLU A 105 10.30 -2.16 -11.35
C GLU A 105 9.20 -2.98 -10.66
N PRO A 106 8.07 -3.23 -11.34
CA PRO A 106 7.06 -4.15 -10.84
C PRO A 106 7.64 -5.55 -10.64
N VAL A 107 7.31 -6.19 -9.52
CA VAL A 107 7.62 -7.60 -9.32
C VAL A 107 6.83 -8.45 -10.33
N ALA A 108 7.53 -9.26 -11.13
CA ALA A 108 6.90 -10.06 -12.18
C ALA A 108 5.94 -11.13 -11.63
N ASP A 109 6.29 -11.76 -10.51
CA ASP A 109 5.54 -12.86 -9.88
C ASP A 109 4.89 -12.42 -8.56
N GLN A 110 4.16 -11.31 -8.53
CA GLN A 110 3.50 -10.81 -7.32
C GLN A 110 2.58 -11.87 -6.66
N ASP A 111 1.96 -12.75 -7.44
CA ASP A 111 1.10 -13.84 -6.94
C ASP A 111 1.84 -14.84 -6.03
N ARG A 112 3.18 -14.84 -6.05
CA ARG A 112 4.03 -15.66 -5.17
C ARG A 112 4.39 -14.97 -3.85
N LEU A 113 3.85 -13.76 -3.62
CA LEU A 113 4.07 -12.94 -2.44
C LEU A 113 2.74 -12.64 -1.71
N PRO A 114 2.01 -13.67 -1.24
CA PRO A 114 0.68 -13.49 -0.66
C PRO A 114 0.66 -12.61 0.60
N GLY A 115 1.73 -12.60 1.40
CA GLY A 115 1.87 -11.75 2.58
C GLY A 115 1.94 -10.27 2.21
N LEU A 116 2.81 -9.93 1.26
CA LEU A 116 2.94 -8.56 0.76
C LEU A 116 1.70 -8.13 -0.05
N ASP A 117 1.04 -9.03 -0.79
CA ASP A 117 -0.22 -8.74 -1.46
C ASP A 117 -1.33 -8.42 -0.43
N ALA A 118 -1.40 -9.16 0.67
CA ALA A 118 -2.34 -8.89 1.75
C ALA A 118 -2.06 -7.54 2.42
N LEU A 119 -0.79 -7.22 2.72
CA LEU A 119 -0.40 -5.92 3.24
C LEU A 119 -0.78 -4.79 2.27
N LEU A 120 -0.48 -4.96 0.98
CA LEU A 120 -0.78 -3.97 -0.06
C LEU A 120 -2.29 -3.70 -0.18
N ARG A 121 -3.14 -4.73 -0.11
CA ARG A 121 -4.60 -4.58 -0.10
C ARG A 121 -5.10 -3.86 1.15
N LEU A 122 -4.52 -4.21 2.31
CA LEU A 122 -4.85 -3.53 3.56
C LEU A 122 -4.47 -2.05 3.49
N THR A 123 -3.30 -1.73 2.97
CA THR A 123 -2.87 -0.34 2.80
C THR A 123 -3.74 0.41 1.79
N ALA A 124 -4.16 -0.24 0.71
CA ALA A 124 -5.16 0.33 -0.21
C ALA A 124 -6.50 0.60 0.48
N LEU A 125 -6.89 -0.19 1.47
CA LEU A 125 -8.06 0.11 2.31
C LEU A 125 -7.83 1.35 3.18
N VAL A 126 -6.66 1.47 3.82
CA VAL A 126 -6.31 2.63 4.66
C VAL A 126 -6.23 3.92 3.86
N CYS A 127 -5.63 3.91 2.67
CA CYS A 127 -5.52 5.10 1.82
C CYS A 127 -6.88 5.66 1.34
N ARG A 128 -7.96 4.88 1.44
CA ARG A 128 -9.32 5.32 1.10
C ARG A 128 -10.05 5.98 2.27
N MET A 129 -9.43 6.07 3.44
CA MET A 129 -10.01 6.82 4.54
C MET A 129 -10.10 8.31 4.19
N PRO A 130 -11.18 8.97 4.62
CA PRO A 130 -11.28 10.42 4.50
C PRO A 130 -10.12 11.11 5.24
N PRO A 131 -9.50 12.15 4.66
CA PRO A 131 -8.35 12.83 5.25
C PRO A 131 -8.67 13.55 6.57
N GLU A 132 -9.96 13.72 6.90
CA GLU A 132 -10.40 14.31 8.16
C GLU A 132 -10.31 13.34 9.35
N VAL A 133 -10.07 12.04 9.09
CA VAL A 133 -9.93 11.03 10.15
C VAL A 133 -8.49 11.03 10.67
N TRP A 134 -8.31 11.58 11.86
CA TRP A 134 -7.02 11.59 12.56
C TRP A 134 -6.91 10.37 13.47
N LEU A 135 -5.97 9.48 13.16
CA LEU A 135 -5.60 8.35 14.00
C LEU A 135 -4.31 8.66 14.78
N GLY A 136 -4.15 8.06 15.95
CA GLY A 136 -2.85 8.06 16.63
C GLY A 136 -1.84 7.18 15.89
N ALA A 137 -0.54 7.41 16.09
CA ALA A 137 0.53 6.66 15.42
C ALA A 137 0.55 5.14 15.69
N GLU A 138 -0.16 4.70 16.73
CA GLU A 138 -0.36 3.27 17.02
C GLU A 138 -1.52 2.67 16.20
N GLU A 139 -2.40 3.49 15.64
CA GLU A 139 -3.59 3.10 14.86
C GLU A 139 -3.47 3.42 13.38
N ASP A 140 -2.55 4.31 13.00
CA ASP A 140 -2.26 4.64 11.61
C ASP A 140 -1.30 3.59 11.01
N LEU A 141 -1.80 2.84 10.03
CA LEU A 141 -0.97 1.88 9.30
C LEU A 141 0.06 2.57 8.40
N LEU A 142 -0.20 3.80 7.95
CA LEU A 142 0.72 4.51 7.05
C LEU A 142 2.05 4.85 7.75
N ASP A 143 2.04 4.92 9.08
CA ASP A 143 3.23 5.16 9.91
C ASP A 143 4.23 4.00 9.94
N ILE A 144 3.91 2.83 9.34
CA ILE A 144 4.90 1.75 9.19
C ILE A 144 5.89 2.00 8.05
N TYR A 145 5.57 2.92 7.13
CA TYR A 145 6.40 3.22 5.95
C TYR A 145 7.39 4.34 6.26
N ASP A 146 8.64 4.21 5.81
CA ASP A 146 9.63 5.29 5.97
C ASP A 146 9.19 6.57 5.25
N THR A 147 8.54 6.42 4.09
CA THR A 147 7.98 7.51 3.31
C THR A 147 6.66 7.08 2.66
N TYR A 148 5.66 7.96 2.68
CA TYR A 148 4.41 7.70 1.97
C TYR A 148 3.85 8.94 1.28
N THR A 149 3.04 8.73 0.25
CA THR A 149 2.28 9.77 -0.44
C THR A 149 0.90 9.23 -0.80
N VAL A 150 -0.15 9.97 -0.44
CA VAL A 150 -1.55 9.65 -0.73
C VAL A 150 -2.17 10.89 -1.37
N GLY A 151 -2.80 10.75 -2.53
CA GLY A 151 -3.38 11.89 -3.25
C GLY A 151 -4.40 11.51 -4.32
N GLY A 152 -4.82 12.52 -5.10
CA GLY A 152 -5.72 12.38 -6.24
C GLY A 152 -5.07 12.86 -7.55
N LEU A 153 -5.64 12.43 -8.69
CA LEU A 153 -5.26 12.88 -10.04
C LEU A 153 -5.81 14.25 -10.45
#